data_AF-A0A536XB91-F1
#
_entry.id   AF-A0A536XB91-F1
#
_cell.length_a   1.000
_cell.length_b   1.000
_cell.length_c   1.000
_cell.angle_alpha   90.00
_cell.angle_beta   90.00
_cell.angle_gamma   90.00
#
_symmetry.space_group_name_H-M   'P 1'
#
loop_
_entity.id
_entity.type
_entity.pdbx_description
1 polymer ?
#
loop_
_entity_poly.entity_id
_entity_poly.type
_entity_poly.pdbx_seq_one_letter_code
_entity_poly.pdbx_strand_id
1 'polypeptide(L)'
;SHKARVPTLLYIEAALLLAAFAAVELRHPAHATDAAAVGGGMMAAAAMGMQNAMMRIELASLPSTTVMTMNVTQSVIDVVVLLSGNVEAARRTEARKRFSRMWPQILAFTAGAASGALCYALAGFAALLLPSALCLVLGL
;
A
#
# COMPACT_ATOMS: atom_id res chain seq x y z
N SER A 1 -18.26 4.65 -17.33
CA SER A 1 -18.38 3.36 -16.61
C SER A 1 -17.43 3.22 -15.42
N HIS A 2 -16.22 3.83 -15.41
CA HIS A 2 -15.21 3.69 -14.34
C HIS A 2 -15.64 4.10 -12.91
N LYS A 3 -16.36 5.23 -12.74
CA LYS A 3 -16.68 5.77 -11.39
C LYS A 3 -17.52 4.83 -10.50
N ALA A 4 -18.24 3.86 -11.06
CA ALA A 4 -19.13 2.97 -10.31
C ALA A 4 -18.42 1.77 -9.65
N ARG A 5 -17.12 1.56 -9.89
CA ARG A 5 -16.39 0.37 -9.41
C ARG A 5 -15.53 0.65 -8.18
N VAL A 6 -14.97 1.84 -8.07
CA VAL A 6 -14.08 2.23 -6.96
C VAL A 6 -14.78 2.15 -5.60
N PRO A 7 -16.02 2.68 -5.42
CA PRO A 7 -16.73 2.53 -4.13
C PRO A 7 -16.92 1.07 -3.74
N THR A 8 -17.34 0.21 -4.68
CA THR A 8 -17.52 -1.23 -4.43
C THR A 8 -16.22 -1.91 -4.00
N LEU A 9 -15.10 -1.57 -4.62
CA LEU A 9 -13.79 -2.10 -4.23
C LEU A 9 -13.39 -1.66 -2.81
N LEU A 10 -13.65 -0.40 -2.46
CA LEU A 10 -13.39 0.12 -1.12
C LEU A 10 -14.28 -0.56 -0.06
N TYR A 11 -15.55 -0.83 -0.37
CA TYR A 11 -16.42 -1.60 0.55
C TYR A 11 -15.93 -3.03 0.75
N ILE A 12 -15.43 -3.69 -0.29
CA ILE A 12 -14.86 -5.04 -0.17
C ILE A 12 -13.57 -4.99 0.66
N GLU A 13 -12.68 -4.02 0.40
CA GLU A 13 -11.46 -3.81 1.20
C GLU A 13 -11.79 -3.58 2.68
N ALA A 14 -12.76 -2.71 2.97
CA ALA A 14 -13.23 -2.46 4.33
C ALA A 14 -13.76 -3.74 5.00
N ALA A 15 -14.57 -4.53 4.29
CA ALA A 15 -15.12 -5.78 4.81
C ALA A 15 -14.03 -6.82 5.13
N LEU A 16 -13.01 -6.93 4.27
CA LEU A 16 -11.87 -7.84 4.48
C LEU A 16 -11.02 -7.42 5.69
N LEU A 17 -10.77 -6.12 5.85
CA LEU A 17 -10.03 -5.58 7.01
C LEU A 17 -10.81 -5.77 8.33
N LEU A 18 -12.13 -5.57 8.31
CA LEU A 18 -12.99 -5.82 9.47
C LEU A 18 -13.07 -7.31 9.81
N ALA A 19 -13.10 -8.20 8.80
CA ALA A 19 -13.03 -9.64 9.01
C ALA A 19 -11.69 -10.07 9.62
N ALA A 20 -10.58 -9.47 9.17
CA ALA A 20 -9.25 -9.69 9.74
C ALA A 20 -9.19 -9.29 11.22
N PHE A 21 -9.71 -8.10 11.55
CA PHE A 21 -9.84 -7.62 12.92
C PHE A 21 -10.69 -8.57 13.78
N ALA A 22 -11.89 -8.91 13.32
CA ALA A 22 -12.81 -9.79 14.04
C ALA A 22 -12.23 -11.20 14.27
N ALA A 23 -11.47 -11.75 13.31
CA ALA A 23 -10.85 -13.07 13.45
C ALA A 23 -9.87 -13.12 14.64
N VAL A 24 -9.14 -12.03 14.89
CA VAL A 24 -8.18 -11.95 15.99
C VAL A 24 -8.85 -11.55 17.30
N GLU A 25 -9.71 -10.54 17.30
CA GLU A 25 -10.34 -10.05 18.54
C GLU A 25 -11.39 -11.01 19.10
N LEU A 26 -12.09 -11.80 18.28
CA LEU A 26 -13.09 -12.74 18.80
C LEU A 26 -12.48 -14.03 19.37
N ARG A 27 -11.23 -14.35 18.98
CA ARG A 27 -10.60 -15.64 19.32
C ARG A 27 -9.34 -15.51 20.15
N HIS A 28 -8.75 -14.32 20.24
CA HIS A 28 -7.53 -14.02 20.99
C HIS A 28 -6.45 -15.11 20.82
N PRO A 29 -5.96 -15.34 19.58
CA PRO A 29 -4.99 -16.39 19.30
C PRO A 29 -3.72 -16.21 20.14
N ALA A 30 -3.24 -17.31 20.72
CA ALA A 30 -2.02 -17.32 21.54
C ALA A 30 -0.76 -17.43 20.66
N HIS A 31 -0.90 -18.04 19.48
CA HIS A 31 0.20 -18.26 18.54
C HIS A 31 -0.15 -17.79 17.12
N ALA A 32 0.87 -17.36 16.38
CA ALA A 32 0.70 -16.94 14.99
C ALA A 32 0.24 -18.07 14.06
N THR A 33 0.41 -19.33 14.47
CA THR A 33 -0.03 -20.53 13.75
C THR A 33 -1.49 -20.90 14.01
N ASP A 34 -2.14 -20.23 14.96
CA ASP A 34 -3.55 -20.49 15.25
C ASP A 34 -4.41 -20.13 14.04
N ALA A 35 -5.44 -20.93 13.77
CA ALA A 35 -6.29 -20.74 12.60
C ALA A 35 -6.91 -19.33 12.51
N ALA A 36 -7.18 -18.70 13.66
CA ALA A 36 -7.70 -17.34 13.72
C ALA A 36 -6.64 -16.28 13.31
N ALA A 37 -5.39 -16.45 13.76
CA ALA A 37 -4.28 -15.57 13.39
C ALA A 37 -3.94 -15.72 11.89
N VAL A 38 -3.86 -16.95 11.40
CA VAL A 38 -3.62 -17.25 9.98
C VAL A 38 -4.76 -16.71 9.13
N GLY A 39 -6.02 -17.00 9.51
CA GLY A 39 -7.20 -16.51 8.81
C GLY A 39 -7.26 -14.99 8.76
N GLY A 40 -7.00 -14.32 9.89
CA GLY A 40 -6.93 -12.85 9.96
C GLY A 40 -5.85 -12.28 9.05
N GLY A 41 -4.65 -12.87 9.07
CA GLY A 41 -3.56 -12.49 8.18
C GLY A 41 -3.90 -12.69 6.69
N MET A 42 -4.59 -13.78 6.34
CA MET A 42 -5.05 -14.02 4.96
C MET A 42 -6.09 -12.99 4.51
N MET A 43 -7.02 -12.58 5.39
CA MET A 43 -8.00 -11.54 5.08
C MET A 43 -7.34 -10.17 4.90
N ALA A 44 -6.37 -9.83 5.75
CA ALA A 44 -5.57 -8.61 5.57
C ALA A 44 -4.75 -8.63 4.27
N ALA A 45 -4.16 -9.78 3.91
CA ALA A 45 -3.45 -9.95 2.64
C ALA A 45 -4.40 -9.84 1.43
N ALA A 46 -5.62 -10.38 1.54
CA ALA A 46 -6.65 -10.22 0.51
C ALA A 46 -7.07 -8.76 0.34
N ALA A 47 -7.25 -8.00 1.45
CA ALA A 47 -7.54 -6.58 1.40
C ALA A 47 -6.42 -5.79 0.68
N MET A 48 -5.16 -6.07 1.03
CA MET A 48 -4.01 -5.51 0.31
C MET A 48 -4.03 -5.88 -1.18
N GLY A 49 -4.38 -7.12 -1.53
CA GLY A 49 -4.57 -7.57 -2.91
C GLY A 49 -5.64 -6.78 -3.66
N MET A 50 -6.76 -6.45 -3.01
CA MET A 50 -7.83 -5.63 -3.59
C MET A 50 -7.36 -4.21 -3.88
N GLN A 51 -6.68 -3.57 -2.91
CA GLN A 51 -6.10 -2.25 -3.07
C GLN A 51 -5.08 -2.22 -4.24
N ASN A 52 -4.27 -3.29 -4.33
CA ASN A 52 -3.30 -3.48 -5.39
C ASN A 52 -3.95 -3.63 -6.78
N ALA A 53 -5.07 -4.35 -6.88
CA ALA A 53 -5.83 -4.50 -8.11
C ALA A 53 -6.52 -3.19 -8.52
N MET A 54 -7.13 -2.48 -7.56
CA MET A 54 -7.76 -1.17 -7.78
C MET A 54 -6.77 -0.17 -8.38
N MET A 55 -5.55 -0.09 -7.84
CA MET A 55 -4.48 0.77 -8.37
C MET A 55 -4.14 0.48 -9.83
N ARG A 56 -4.23 -0.78 -10.27
CA ARG A 56 -3.89 -1.20 -11.64
C ARG A 56 -5.04 -1.08 -12.63
N ILE A 57 -6.28 -1.28 -12.17
CA ILE A 57 -7.46 -1.35 -13.05
C ILE A 57 -8.12 0.03 -13.16
N GLU A 58 -8.31 0.72 -12.04
CA GLU A 58 -9.11 1.95 -11.97
C GLU A 58 -8.22 3.20 -11.96
N LEU A 59 -7.02 3.10 -11.38
CA LEU A 59 -6.06 4.21 -11.23
C LEU A 59 -4.81 4.02 -12.11
N ALA A 60 -4.94 3.33 -13.24
CA ALA A 60 -3.83 3.04 -14.16
C ALA A 60 -3.08 4.29 -14.68
N SER A 61 -3.72 5.46 -14.62
CA SER A 61 -3.11 6.75 -14.98
C SER A 61 -2.20 7.34 -13.89
N LEU A 62 -2.23 6.80 -12.67
CA LEU A 62 -1.37 7.17 -11.56
C LEU A 62 -0.19 6.17 -11.45
N PRO A 63 1.02 6.62 -11.09
CA PRO A 63 2.14 5.70 -10.94
C PRO A 63 1.86 4.71 -9.80
N SER A 64 1.86 3.42 -10.15
CA SER A 64 1.54 2.31 -9.25
C SER A 64 2.41 2.33 -7.99
N THR A 65 1.77 2.33 -6.82
CA THR A 65 2.42 2.14 -5.51
C THR A 65 2.69 0.66 -5.20
N THR A 66 2.35 -0.23 -6.13
CA THR A 66 2.33 -1.68 -5.94
C THR A 66 3.59 -2.38 -6.42
N VAL A 67 4.45 -1.66 -7.17
CA VAL A 67 5.76 -2.15 -7.57
C VAL A 67 6.84 -1.33 -6.88
N MET A 68 6.70 -1.11 -5.57
CA MET A 68 7.64 -0.30 -4.79
C MET A 68 9.07 -0.80 -4.95
N THR A 69 9.33 -2.10 -5.00
CA THR A 69 10.66 -2.64 -5.27
C THR A 69 11.24 -2.14 -6.60
N MET A 70 10.43 -2.11 -7.66
CA MET A 70 10.86 -1.59 -8.96
C MET A 70 11.03 -0.05 -8.90
N ASN A 71 10.10 0.68 -8.28
CA ASN A 71 10.20 2.14 -8.18
C ASN A 71 11.41 2.58 -7.35
N VAL A 72 11.71 1.87 -6.26
CA VAL A 72 12.90 2.08 -5.42
C VAL A 72 14.16 1.72 -6.19
N THR A 73 14.20 0.55 -6.86
CA THR A 73 15.35 0.15 -7.69
C THR A 73 15.61 1.18 -8.79
N GLN A 74 14.57 1.64 -9.50
CA GLN A 74 14.69 2.67 -10.52
C GLN A 74 15.11 4.02 -9.96
N SER A 75 14.66 4.38 -8.74
CA SER A 75 15.14 5.57 -8.06
C SER A 75 16.63 5.50 -7.74
N VAL A 76 17.13 4.34 -7.29
CA VAL A 76 18.57 4.12 -7.07
C VAL A 76 19.34 4.23 -8.38
N ILE A 77 18.84 3.62 -9.46
CA ILE A 77 19.45 3.71 -10.79
C ILE A 77 19.52 5.17 -11.27
N ASP A 78 18.43 5.92 -11.13
CA ASP A 78 18.38 7.33 -11.53
C ASP A 78 19.37 8.18 -10.69
N VAL A 79 19.53 7.90 -9.40
CA VAL A 79 20.56 8.55 -8.55
C VAL A 79 21.97 8.23 -9.06
N VAL A 80 22.28 6.97 -9.35
CA VAL A 80 23.58 6.57 -9.91
C VAL A 80 23.86 7.28 -11.24
N VAL A 81 22.86 7.40 -12.11
CA VAL A 81 22.94 8.14 -13.37
C VAL A 81 23.22 9.64 -13.14
N LEU A 82 22.59 10.25 -12.14
CA LEU A 82 22.79 11.67 -11.81
C LEU A 82 24.18 11.96 -11.25
N LEU A 83 24.77 11.00 -10.53
CA LEU A 83 26.11 11.08 -9.93
C LEU A 83 27.23 10.68 -10.90
N SER A 84 26.91 9.97 -11.97
CA SER A 84 27.87 9.52 -12.97
C SER A 84 28.29 10.67 -13.91
N GLY A 85 29.60 10.91 -14.03
CA GLY A 85 30.17 12.00 -14.86
C GLY A 85 30.12 11.75 -16.38
N ASN A 86 29.96 10.51 -16.83
CA ASN A 86 30.05 10.11 -18.24
C ASN A 86 28.68 9.73 -18.85
N VAL A 87 27.60 10.40 -18.44
CA VAL A 87 26.25 10.13 -18.98
C VAL A 87 25.78 11.29 -19.84
N GLU A 88 25.20 10.95 -20.99
CA GLU A 88 24.62 11.90 -21.93
C GLU A 88 23.58 12.82 -21.27
N ALA A 89 23.61 14.11 -21.60
CA ALA A 89 22.82 15.15 -20.93
C ALA A 89 21.30 14.89 -21.00
N ALA A 90 20.83 14.32 -22.12
CA ALA A 90 19.42 13.93 -22.29
C ALA A 90 19.01 12.85 -21.26
N ARG A 91 19.82 11.79 -21.14
CA ARG A 91 19.58 10.68 -20.20
C ARG A 91 19.64 11.14 -18.73
N ARG A 92 20.52 12.09 -18.41
CA ARG A 92 20.61 12.71 -17.08
C ARG A 92 19.37 13.55 -16.75
N THR A 93 18.83 14.27 -17.73
CA THR A 93 17.61 15.07 -17.58
C THR A 93 16.38 14.20 -17.36
N GLU A 94 16.26 13.10 -18.10
CA GLU A 94 15.19 12.12 -17.89
C GLU A 94 15.25 11.46 -16.51
N ALA A 95 16.44 11.04 -16.08
CA ALA A 95 16.65 10.46 -14.75
C ALA A 95 16.24 11.44 -13.64
N ARG A 96 16.60 12.72 -13.75
CA ARG A 96 16.18 13.75 -12.80
C ARG A 96 14.66 13.90 -12.73
N LYS A 97 13.99 13.92 -13.90
CA LYS A 97 12.54 14.05 -14.00
C LYS A 97 11.84 12.83 -13.38
N ARG A 98 12.30 11.62 -13.66
CA ARG A 98 11.77 10.39 -13.06
C ARG A 98 11.98 10.36 -11.55
N PHE A 99 13.21 10.59 -11.08
CA PHE A 99 13.52 10.63 -9.65
C PHE A 99 12.64 11.63 -8.89
N SER A 100 12.47 12.84 -9.43
CA SER A 100 11.62 13.87 -8.79
C SER A 100 10.15 13.47 -8.65
N ARG A 101 9.66 12.57 -9.52
CA ARG A 101 8.30 12.03 -9.46
C ARG A 101 8.17 10.83 -8.52
N MET A 102 9.21 10.00 -8.42
CA MET A 102 9.19 8.79 -7.59
C MET A 102 9.45 9.08 -6.11
N TRP A 103 10.33 10.02 -5.80
CA TRP A 103 10.75 10.31 -4.41
C TRP A 103 9.58 10.64 -3.46
N PRO A 104 8.61 11.50 -3.83
CA PRO A 104 7.45 11.76 -2.98
C PRO A 104 6.64 10.50 -2.68
N GLN A 105 6.54 9.56 -3.64
CA GLN A 105 5.80 8.31 -3.47
C GLN A 105 6.51 7.37 -2.49
N ILE A 106 7.84 7.28 -2.58
CA ILE A 106 8.65 6.50 -1.65
C ILE A 106 8.50 7.04 -0.23
N LEU A 107 8.62 8.36 -0.05
CA LEU A 107 8.45 8.99 1.26
C LEU A 107 7.05 8.78 1.83
N ALA A 108 6.00 8.97 1.03
CA ALA A 108 4.63 8.75 1.46
C ALA A 108 4.40 7.29 1.87
N PHE A 109 4.92 6.33 1.11
CA PHE A 109 4.83 4.91 1.44
C PHE A 109 5.57 4.58 2.73
N THR A 110 6.81 5.03 2.88
CA THR A 110 7.60 4.79 4.09
C THR A 110 6.95 5.41 5.33
N ALA A 111 6.44 6.64 5.21
CA ALA A 111 5.71 7.30 6.29
C ALA A 111 4.42 6.55 6.66
N GLY A 112 3.66 6.09 5.65
CA GLY A 112 2.47 5.28 5.85
C GLY A 112 2.77 3.94 6.54
N ALA A 113 3.80 3.23 6.11
CA ALA A 113 4.23 1.97 6.69
C ALA A 113 4.72 2.14 8.15
N ALA A 114 5.53 3.17 8.42
CA ALA A 114 5.99 3.49 9.77
C ALA A 114 4.81 3.86 10.70
N SER A 115 3.87 4.65 10.20
CA SER A 115 2.65 5.00 10.93
C SER A 115 1.79 3.77 11.20
N GLY A 116 1.63 2.88 10.23
CA GLY A 116 0.90 1.61 10.40
C GLY A 116 1.55 0.71 11.45
N ALA A 117 2.87 0.58 11.43
CA ALA A 117 3.62 -0.16 12.44
C ALA A 117 3.46 0.44 13.84
N LEU A 118 3.48 1.77 13.96
CA LEU A 118 3.23 2.47 15.23
C LEU A 118 1.79 2.25 15.72
N CYS A 119 0.79 2.38 14.85
CA CYS A 119 -0.60 2.12 15.20
C CYS A 119 -0.78 0.67 15.69
N TYR A 120 -0.16 -0.31 15.03
CA TYR A 120 -0.20 -1.70 15.49
C TYR A 120 0.51 -1.88 16.83
N ALA A 121 1.66 -1.24 17.05
CA ALA A 121 2.37 -1.32 18.33
C ALA A 121 1.56 -0.73 19.50
N LEU A 122 0.74 0.30 19.24
CA LEU A 122 -0.07 0.97 20.26
C LEU A 122 -1.46 0.34 20.48
N ALA A 123 -2.08 -0.17 19.41
CA ALA A 123 -3.49 -0.59 19.42
C ALA A 123 -3.72 -2.04 18.93
N GLY A 124 -2.66 -2.78 18.62
CA GLY A 124 -2.77 -4.14 18.09
C GLY A 124 -3.58 -4.18 16.78
N PHE A 125 -4.45 -5.19 16.66
CA PHE A 125 -5.29 -5.35 15.47
C PHE A 125 -6.38 -4.27 15.35
N ALA A 126 -6.70 -3.54 16.41
CA ALA A 126 -7.60 -2.38 16.33
C ALA A 126 -7.07 -1.28 15.39
N ALA A 127 -5.77 -1.28 15.08
CA ALA A 127 -5.18 -0.44 14.05
C ALA A 127 -5.84 -0.63 12.66
N LEU A 128 -6.46 -1.77 12.39
CA LEU A 128 -7.20 -2.04 11.14
C LEU A 128 -8.51 -1.26 11.03
N LEU A 129 -9.08 -0.80 12.14
CA LEU A 129 -10.32 -0.01 12.14
C LEU A 129 -10.13 1.34 11.41
N LEU A 130 -8.95 1.93 11.51
CA LEU A 130 -8.63 3.19 10.87
C LEU A 130 -8.67 3.10 9.33
N PRO A 131 -7.94 2.19 8.65
CA PRO A 131 -8.06 2.01 7.20
C PRO A 131 -9.44 1.50 6.78
N SER A 132 -10.12 0.65 7.58
CA SER A 132 -11.51 0.26 7.31
C SER A 132 -12.44 1.47 7.25
N ALA A 133 -12.38 2.36 8.26
CA ALA A 133 -13.20 3.56 8.31
C ALA A 133 -12.90 4.50 7.13
N LEU A 134 -11.63 4.67 6.76
CA LEU A 134 -11.25 5.45 5.58
C LEU A 134 -11.86 4.88 4.29
N CYS A 135 -11.81 3.56 4.10
CA CYS A 135 -12.42 2.92 2.94
C CYS A 135 -13.93 3.15 2.89
N LEU A 136 -14.62 3.06 4.04
CA LEU A 136 -16.05 3.34 4.12
C LEU A 136 -16.37 4.80 3.78
N VAL A 137 -15.64 5.76 4.37
CA VAL A 137 -15.86 7.19 4.16
C VAL A 137 -15.57 7.60 2.72
N LEU A 138 -14.50 7.07 2.11
CA LEU A 138 -14.14 7.36 0.72
C LEU A 138 -15.04 6.65 -0.31
N GLY A 139 -15.78 5.63 0.13
CA GLY A 139 -16.76 4.91 -0.69
C GLY A 139 -18.17 5.53 -0.70
N LEU A 140 -18.42 6.58 0.10
CA LEU A 140 -19.67 7.36 0.11
C LEU A 140 -19.71 8.35 -1.07
#